data_AF-A0A7C5Q050-F1
#
_entry.id   AF-A0A7C5Q050-F1
#
_cell.length_a   1.000
_cell.length_b   1.000
_cell.length_c   1.000
_cell.angle_alpha   90.00
_cell.angle_beta   90.00
_cell.angle_gamma   90.00
#
_symmetry.space_group_name_H-M   'P 1'
#
loop_
_entity.id
_entity.type
_entity.pdbx_description
1 polymer ?
#
loop_
_entity_poly.entity_id
_entity_poly.type
_entity_poly.pdbx_seq_one_letter_code
_entity_poly.pdbx_strand_id
1 'polypeptide(L)'
;MPIDLNATPDLGYRFLYWVVNGEKIKERSITLSPEEPITKVRAVFQPYRHPLQDVLIVNEISCNNKSSGDWIELFNRSDKTVKLEGWLLEDSKHTFEIPEASIGGREYLVLCQDAGRFKETFPESYNFTGDFEFGLNKRREHIALYAPDGALVDVVDYELPPTDTVFSLDLLLPTLDNGDPENWEMREGEGSPNKANAYFVESSLRAERERWLRIGGAAGILVLSIILLILRAQRKI
;
A
#
# COMPACT_ATOMS: atom_id res chain seq x y z
N MET A 1 29.42 -8.46 -23.00
CA MET A 1 28.91 -8.10 -21.66
C MET A 1 27.57 -8.79 -21.50
N PRO A 2 27.28 -9.42 -20.35
CA PRO A 2 25.94 -9.92 -20.04
C PRO A 2 24.91 -8.78 -20.09
N ILE A 3 23.67 -9.10 -20.44
CA ILE A 3 22.55 -8.15 -20.45
C ILE A 3 21.46 -8.69 -19.53
N ASP A 4 21.12 -7.93 -18.50
CA ASP A 4 20.03 -8.27 -17.59
C ASP A 4 18.72 -7.69 -18.12
N LEU A 5 17.68 -8.51 -18.16
CA LEU A 5 16.33 -8.13 -18.55
C LEU A 5 15.36 -8.48 -17.43
N ASN A 6 14.48 -7.54 -17.07
CA ASN A 6 13.37 -7.76 -16.15
C ASN A 6 12.05 -7.51 -16.90
N ALA A 7 11.07 -8.38 -16.71
CA ALA A 7 9.76 -8.24 -17.31
C ALA A 7 8.82 -7.47 -16.38
N THR A 8 8.42 -6.26 -16.76
CA THR A 8 7.54 -5.39 -15.96
C THR A 8 6.12 -5.41 -16.55
N PRO A 9 5.18 -6.21 -16.00
CA PRO A 9 3.78 -6.18 -16.45
C PRO A 9 3.08 -4.91 -15.99
N ASP A 10 2.26 -4.34 -16.87
CA ASP A 10 1.36 -3.24 -16.49
C ASP A 10 0.23 -3.73 -15.58
N LEU A 11 -0.40 -2.80 -14.87
CA LEU A 11 -1.55 -3.10 -14.02
C LEU A 11 -2.68 -3.74 -14.84
N GLY A 12 -3.25 -4.84 -14.33
CA GLY A 12 -4.23 -5.66 -15.07
C GLY A 12 -3.61 -6.64 -16.07
N TYR A 13 -2.28 -6.80 -16.06
CA TYR A 13 -1.56 -7.86 -16.76
C TYR A 13 -0.71 -8.69 -15.80
N ARG A 14 -0.30 -9.87 -16.26
CA ARG A 14 0.79 -10.64 -15.65
C ARG A 14 1.81 -11.09 -16.66
N PHE A 15 3.04 -11.22 -16.21
CA PHE A 15 4.10 -11.91 -16.93
C PHE A 15 3.87 -13.42 -16.90
N LEU A 16 4.17 -14.11 -18.02
CA LEU A 16 4.06 -15.56 -18.11
C LEU A 16 5.42 -16.24 -18.26
N TYR A 17 6.21 -15.78 -19.23
CA TYR A 17 7.53 -16.31 -19.55
C TYR A 17 8.21 -15.45 -20.62
N TRP A 18 9.53 -15.53 -20.67
CA TRP A 18 10.33 -15.13 -21.81
C TRP A 18 10.30 -16.20 -22.89
N VAL A 19 10.52 -15.79 -24.14
CA VAL A 19 10.94 -16.69 -25.21
C VAL A 19 12.32 -16.25 -25.69
N VAL A 20 13.34 -17.04 -25.36
CA VAL A 20 14.74 -16.81 -25.75
C VAL A 20 15.15 -17.92 -26.70
N ASN A 21 15.45 -17.59 -27.96
CA ASN A 21 15.80 -18.56 -29.00
C ASN A 21 14.81 -19.75 -29.17
N GLY A 22 13.54 -19.56 -28.76
CA GLY A 22 12.49 -20.57 -28.83
C GLY A 22 12.20 -21.29 -27.50
N GLU A 23 13.08 -21.18 -26.52
CA GLU A 23 12.88 -21.76 -25.18
C GLU A 23 12.09 -20.82 -24.27
N LYS A 24 11.30 -21.40 -23.37
CA LYS A 24 10.49 -20.65 -22.40
C LYS A 24 11.18 -20.61 -21.04
N ILE A 25 11.35 -19.40 -20.52
CA ILE A 25 11.96 -19.14 -19.21
C ILE A 25 10.92 -18.42 -18.36
N LYS A 26 10.60 -18.92 -17.15
CA LYS A 26 9.47 -18.42 -16.35
C LYS A 26 9.88 -17.36 -15.32
N GLU A 27 11.17 -17.27 -15.07
CA GLU A 27 11.79 -16.27 -14.22
C GLU A 27 11.54 -14.89 -14.81
N ARG A 28 11.08 -13.95 -13.98
CA ARG A 28 10.77 -12.58 -14.43
C ARG A 28 12.04 -11.83 -14.84
N SER A 29 13.13 -12.08 -14.13
CA SER A 29 14.45 -11.55 -14.40
C SER A 29 15.34 -12.61 -15.04
N ILE A 30 15.98 -12.30 -16.16
CA ILE A 30 16.91 -13.18 -16.86
C ILE A 30 18.21 -12.45 -17.20
N THR A 31 19.33 -13.17 -17.17
CA THR A 31 20.62 -12.67 -17.63
C THR A 31 21.01 -13.35 -18.93
N LEU A 32 21.20 -12.56 -19.97
CA LEU A 32 21.59 -13.00 -21.30
C LEU A 32 23.10 -12.96 -21.45
N SER A 33 23.73 -14.12 -21.65
CA SER A 33 25.17 -14.23 -21.89
C SER A 33 25.53 -13.86 -23.34
N PRO A 34 26.60 -13.09 -23.57
CA PRO A 34 27.09 -12.78 -24.92
C PRO A 34 27.74 -13.99 -25.61
N GLU A 35 27.99 -15.09 -24.88
CA GLU A 35 28.64 -16.29 -25.41
C GLU A 35 27.67 -17.17 -26.24
N GLU A 36 26.36 -17.00 -26.03
CA GLU A 36 25.33 -17.70 -26.78
C GLU A 36 24.74 -16.78 -27.86
N PRO A 37 24.58 -17.25 -29.12
CA PRO A 37 23.98 -16.44 -30.17
C PRO A 37 22.49 -16.23 -29.89
N ILE A 38 22.14 -15.06 -29.37
CA ILE A 38 20.76 -14.67 -29.10
C ILE A 38 20.20 -13.98 -30.34
N THR A 39 19.26 -14.64 -31.01
CA THR A 39 18.66 -14.15 -32.26
C THR A 39 17.30 -13.50 -32.03
N LYS A 40 16.58 -13.92 -30.97
CA LYS A 40 15.27 -13.39 -30.63
C LYS A 40 15.00 -13.55 -29.13
N VAL A 41 14.63 -12.45 -28.51
CA VAL A 41 14.09 -12.39 -27.14
C VAL A 41 12.75 -11.67 -27.17
N ARG A 42 11.75 -12.19 -26.45
CA ARG A 42 10.50 -11.46 -26.16
C ARG A 42 9.96 -11.86 -24.79
N ALA A 43 9.39 -10.90 -24.07
CA ALA A 43 8.53 -11.18 -22.93
C ALA A 43 7.11 -11.52 -23.40
N VAL A 44 6.41 -12.39 -22.67
CA VAL A 44 5.01 -12.73 -22.93
C VAL A 44 4.18 -12.37 -21.72
N PHE A 45 3.18 -11.52 -21.96
CA PHE A 45 2.22 -11.05 -20.97
C PHE A 45 0.81 -11.49 -21.38
N GLN A 46 -0.10 -11.52 -20.41
CA GLN A 46 -1.53 -11.67 -20.68
C GLN A 46 -2.36 -10.74 -19.79
N PRO A 47 -3.55 -10.30 -20.25
CA PRO A 47 -4.52 -9.66 -19.37
C PRO A 47 -4.87 -10.57 -18.21
N TYR A 48 -4.74 -10.05 -17.00
CA TYR A 48 -5.03 -10.76 -15.77
C TYR A 48 -5.12 -9.76 -14.62
N ARG A 49 -6.30 -9.68 -14.00
CA ARG A 49 -6.51 -8.90 -12.78
C ARG A 49 -6.34 -9.82 -11.58
N HIS A 50 -5.28 -9.61 -10.80
CA HIS A 50 -5.02 -10.45 -9.63
C HIS A 50 -6.16 -10.27 -8.59
N PRO A 51 -6.63 -11.32 -7.89
CA PRO A 51 -7.72 -11.19 -6.92
C PRO A 51 -7.43 -10.26 -5.75
N LEU A 52 -6.15 -9.99 -5.47
CA LEU A 52 -5.72 -9.06 -4.42
C LEU A 52 -5.42 -7.64 -4.94
N GLN A 53 -5.60 -7.39 -6.23
CA GLN A 53 -5.57 -6.03 -6.76
C GLN A 53 -6.68 -5.20 -6.11
N ASP A 54 -6.36 -3.99 -5.67
CA ASP A 54 -7.22 -3.11 -4.84
C ASP A 54 -7.62 -3.70 -3.47
N VAL A 55 -7.03 -4.82 -3.06
CA VAL A 55 -7.25 -5.44 -1.75
C VAL A 55 -6.02 -5.29 -0.88
N LEU A 56 -4.87 -5.66 -1.42
CA LEU A 56 -3.57 -5.45 -0.79
C LEU A 56 -2.94 -4.23 -1.44
N ILE A 57 -2.81 -3.16 -0.67
CA ILE A 57 -2.37 -1.85 -1.15
C ILE A 57 -1.18 -1.37 -0.34
N VAL A 58 -0.34 -0.52 -0.94
CA VAL A 58 0.60 0.32 -0.21
C VAL A 58 -0.20 1.39 0.54
N ASN A 59 0.07 1.55 1.83
CA ASN A 59 -0.70 2.42 2.72
C ASN A 59 0.11 3.63 3.22
N GLU A 60 1.39 3.40 3.52
CA GLU A 60 2.28 4.43 4.04
C GLU A 60 3.72 4.17 3.59
N ILE A 61 4.48 5.23 3.30
CA ILE A 61 5.88 5.13 2.85
C ILE A 61 6.73 6.11 3.66
N SER A 62 7.82 5.62 4.24
CA SER A 62 8.86 6.43 4.90
C SER A 62 10.19 6.29 4.16
N CYS A 63 10.76 7.42 3.76
CA CYS A 63 11.93 7.46 2.90
C CYS A 63 13.07 8.31 3.50
N ASN A 64 14.30 7.86 3.29
CA ASN A 64 15.53 8.41 3.85
C ASN A 64 15.43 8.73 5.36
N ASN A 65 14.87 7.79 6.13
CA ASN A 65 14.66 7.97 7.56
C ASN A 65 15.89 7.47 8.35
N LYS A 66 16.60 8.41 8.98
CA LYS A 66 17.83 8.10 9.73
C LYS A 66 17.57 7.44 11.09
N SER A 67 16.36 7.45 11.61
CA SER A 67 16.02 6.78 12.86
C SER A 67 15.72 5.32 12.57
N SER A 68 14.63 5.07 11.83
CA SER A 68 14.08 3.73 11.58
C SER A 68 14.66 3.01 10.37
N GLY A 69 15.35 3.71 9.48
CA GLY A 69 15.57 3.20 8.11
C GLY A 69 14.31 3.39 7.25
N ASP A 70 14.42 3.07 5.98
CA ASP A 70 13.30 3.23 5.05
C ASP A 70 12.29 2.10 5.23
N TRP A 71 11.01 2.38 5.00
CA TRP A 71 9.99 1.36 5.12
C TRP A 71 8.74 1.67 4.30
N ILE A 72 8.03 0.62 3.92
CA ILE A 72 6.80 0.65 3.15
C ILE A 72 5.78 -0.20 3.91
N GLU A 73 4.61 0.36 4.19
CA GLU A 73 3.52 -0.36 4.82
C GLU A 73 2.51 -0.83 3.78
N LEU A 74 2.12 -2.10 3.89
CA LEU A 74 1.00 -2.69 3.18
C LEU A 74 -0.22 -2.75 4.10
N PHE A 75 -1.41 -2.51 3.54
CA PHE A 75 -2.69 -2.69 4.21
C PHE A 75 -3.57 -3.71 3.46
N ASN A 76 -4.15 -4.64 4.21
CA ASN A 76 -5.10 -5.62 3.67
C ASN A 76 -6.54 -5.17 3.91
N ARG A 77 -7.20 -4.71 2.86
CA ARG A 77 -8.59 -4.25 2.86
C ARG A 77 -9.62 -5.38 2.90
N SER A 78 -9.21 -6.65 2.85
CA SER A 78 -10.14 -7.76 3.03
C SER A 78 -10.28 -8.16 4.49
N ASP A 79 -11.16 -9.11 4.76
CA ASP A 79 -11.31 -9.73 6.09
C ASP A 79 -10.57 -11.09 6.16
N LYS A 80 -9.73 -11.41 5.17
CA LYS A 80 -9.02 -12.69 5.07
C LYS A 80 -7.51 -12.46 5.18
N THR A 81 -6.83 -13.39 5.83
CA THR A 81 -5.36 -13.39 5.85
C THR A 81 -4.79 -13.61 4.45
N VAL A 82 -3.78 -12.83 4.10
CA VAL A 82 -2.97 -12.99 2.88
C VAL A 82 -1.57 -13.43 3.29
N LYS A 83 -1.03 -14.45 2.61
CA LYS A 83 0.37 -14.87 2.74
C LYS A 83 1.21 -14.18 1.68
N LEU A 84 2.37 -13.67 2.06
CA LEU A 84 3.22 -12.81 1.23
C LEU A 84 4.61 -13.40 0.96
N GLU A 85 4.88 -14.62 1.41
CA GLU A 85 6.11 -15.33 1.04
C GLU A 85 6.26 -15.42 -0.49
N GLY A 86 7.43 -15.01 -0.99
CA GLY A 86 7.77 -15.03 -2.42
C GLY A 86 7.14 -13.91 -3.25
N TRP A 87 6.40 -12.99 -2.63
CA TRP A 87 5.96 -11.76 -3.29
C TRP A 87 7.15 -10.85 -3.50
N LEU A 88 7.09 -10.02 -4.54
CA LEU A 88 8.20 -9.15 -4.91
C LEU A 88 7.81 -7.69 -4.70
N LEU A 89 8.59 -6.98 -3.90
CA LEU A 89 8.59 -5.53 -3.82
C LEU A 89 9.72 -5.01 -4.71
N GLU A 90 9.42 -4.13 -5.65
CA GLU A 90 10.43 -3.55 -6.53
C GLU A 90 10.46 -2.03 -6.42
N ASP A 91 11.67 -1.50 -6.55
CA ASP A 91 11.88 -0.13 -6.99
C ASP A 91 12.34 -0.09 -8.46
N SER A 92 12.75 1.08 -8.96
CA SER A 92 13.22 1.24 -10.35
C SER A 92 14.45 0.38 -10.73
N LYS A 93 15.18 -0.19 -9.75
CA LYS A 93 16.49 -0.84 -9.94
C LYS A 93 16.68 -2.13 -9.13
N HIS A 94 15.90 -2.32 -8.07
CA HIS A 94 16.09 -3.34 -7.07
C HIS A 94 14.81 -4.17 -6.91
N THR A 95 15.00 -5.42 -6.52
CA THR A 95 13.93 -6.36 -6.23
C THR A 95 14.19 -6.92 -4.84
N PHE A 96 13.16 -6.91 -4.00
CA PHE A 96 13.14 -7.58 -2.71
C PHE A 96 12.06 -8.66 -2.71
N GLU A 97 12.48 -9.90 -2.46
CA GLU A 97 11.56 -11.01 -2.24
C GLU A 97 11.15 -11.03 -0.77
N ILE A 98 9.85 -10.89 -0.53
CA ILE A 98 9.29 -10.86 0.82
C ILE A 98 9.47 -12.25 1.45
N PRO A 99 10.13 -12.35 2.64
CA PRO A 99 10.30 -13.61 3.35
C PRO A 99 8.95 -14.13 3.89
N GLU A 100 8.97 -15.20 4.69
CA GLU A 100 7.74 -15.72 5.31
C GLU A 100 7.02 -14.62 6.13
N ALA A 101 5.91 -14.13 5.57
CA ALA A 101 5.12 -13.06 6.15
C ALA A 101 3.63 -13.25 5.83
N SER A 102 2.79 -12.71 6.70
CA SER A 102 1.35 -12.68 6.48
C SER A 102 0.73 -11.41 7.01
N ILE A 103 -0.40 -11.04 6.43
CA ILE A 103 -1.19 -9.87 6.82
C ILE A 103 -2.62 -10.33 7.07
N GLY A 104 -3.10 -10.22 8.30
CA GLY A 104 -4.50 -10.52 8.63
C GLY A 104 -5.45 -9.60 7.89
N GLY A 105 -6.75 -9.95 7.92
CA GLY A 105 -7.78 -9.07 7.38
C GLY A 105 -7.85 -7.78 8.20
N ARG A 106 -7.89 -6.62 7.55
CA ARG A 106 -7.85 -5.29 8.19
C ARG A 106 -6.59 -5.01 9.01
N GLU A 107 -5.52 -5.77 8.76
CA GLU A 107 -4.23 -5.55 9.40
C GLU A 107 -3.21 -4.97 8.42
N TYR A 108 -2.05 -4.64 8.96
CA TYR A 108 -0.94 -4.01 8.26
C TYR A 108 0.28 -4.92 8.29
N LEU A 109 1.18 -4.78 7.32
CA LEU A 109 2.52 -5.34 7.35
C LEU A 109 3.50 -4.27 6.91
N VAL A 110 4.52 -4.01 7.73
CA VAL A 110 5.61 -3.12 7.34
C VAL A 110 6.76 -3.92 6.74
N LEU A 111 7.23 -3.49 5.57
CA LEU A 111 8.46 -3.95 4.93
C LEU A 111 9.53 -2.88 5.20
N CYS A 112 10.61 -3.23 5.90
CA CYS A 112 11.62 -2.27 6.35
C CYS A 112 13.03 -2.59 5.85
N GLN A 113 13.85 -1.55 5.66
CA GLN A 113 15.25 -1.65 5.24
C GLN A 113 16.15 -2.28 6.30
N ASP A 114 15.85 -2.03 7.58
CA ASP A 114 16.59 -2.55 8.73
C ASP A 114 15.58 -2.87 9.85
N ALA A 115 15.27 -4.15 10.03
CA ALA A 115 14.27 -4.59 11.00
C ALA A 115 14.66 -4.30 12.45
N GLY A 116 15.96 -4.28 12.76
CA GLY A 116 16.48 -3.95 14.09
C GLY A 116 16.22 -2.49 14.44
N ARG A 117 16.68 -1.57 13.59
CA ARG A 117 16.48 -0.12 13.77
C ARG A 117 15.02 0.28 13.70
N PHE A 118 14.24 -0.36 12.82
CA PHE A 118 12.81 -0.16 12.77
C PHE A 118 12.15 -0.51 14.11
N LYS A 119 12.49 -1.66 14.71
CA LYS A 119 11.92 -2.08 16.00
C LYS A 119 12.36 -1.18 17.17
N GLU A 120 13.58 -0.67 17.14
CA GLU A 120 14.06 0.30 18.14
C GLU A 120 13.27 1.62 18.07
N THR A 121 12.95 2.08 16.86
CA THR A 121 12.19 3.32 16.64
C THR A 121 10.69 3.14 16.93
N PHE A 122 10.14 1.98 16.56
CA PHE A 122 8.73 1.64 16.74
C PHE A 122 8.54 0.37 17.59
N PRO A 123 8.74 0.46 18.91
CA PRO A 123 8.66 -0.70 19.81
C PRO A 123 7.26 -1.35 19.84
N GLU A 124 6.22 -0.59 19.51
CA GLU A 124 4.83 -1.06 19.50
C GLU A 124 4.41 -1.69 18.15
N SER A 125 5.24 -1.62 17.11
CA SER A 125 4.94 -2.28 15.83
C SER A 125 4.85 -3.79 16.03
N TYR A 126 3.71 -4.36 15.64
CA TYR A 126 3.36 -5.76 15.88
C TYR A 126 3.58 -6.66 14.66
N ASN A 127 3.63 -6.10 13.45
CA ASN A 127 3.80 -6.87 12.23
C ASN A 127 4.71 -6.13 11.24
N PHE A 128 5.96 -6.58 11.18
CA PHE A 128 6.97 -6.07 10.27
C PHE A 128 7.95 -7.19 9.88
N THR A 129 8.53 -7.06 8.70
CA THR A 129 9.62 -7.89 8.19
C THR A 129 10.47 -7.04 7.26
N GLY A 130 11.57 -7.56 6.74
CA GLY A 130 12.34 -6.81 5.76
C GLY A 130 13.80 -7.22 5.71
N ASP A 131 14.65 -6.23 5.95
CA ASP A 131 16.06 -6.17 5.59
C ASP A 131 16.28 -6.06 4.07
N PHE A 132 15.45 -5.26 3.38
CA PHE A 132 15.70 -4.95 1.97
C PHE A 132 16.95 -4.07 1.83
N GLU A 133 17.83 -4.41 0.88
CA GLU A 133 19.21 -3.87 0.80
C GLU A 133 19.33 -2.55 0.01
N PHE A 134 18.23 -1.82 -0.19
CA PHE A 134 18.17 -0.55 -0.91
C PHE A 134 17.48 0.54 -0.09
N GLY A 135 17.52 1.78 -0.54
CA GLY A 135 16.83 2.90 0.10
C GLY A 135 15.85 3.56 -0.86
N LEU A 136 14.86 4.25 -0.32
CA LEU A 136 13.81 4.94 -1.05
C LEU A 136 14.16 6.42 -1.24
N ASN A 137 13.95 6.90 -2.45
CA ASN A 137 14.30 8.27 -2.81
C ASN A 137 13.27 9.28 -2.29
N LYS A 138 13.71 10.34 -1.61
CA LYS A 138 12.80 11.39 -1.10
C LYS A 138 12.08 12.20 -2.16
N ARG A 139 12.61 12.25 -3.39
CA ARG A 139 12.10 13.12 -4.46
C ARG A 139 11.32 12.36 -5.50
N ARG A 140 11.78 11.20 -5.94
CA ARG A 140 11.09 10.42 -6.96
C ARG A 140 11.34 8.95 -6.75
N GLU A 141 10.28 8.19 -6.51
CA GLU A 141 10.36 6.75 -6.38
C GLU A 141 9.25 6.07 -7.19
N HIS A 142 9.56 4.85 -7.59
CA HIS A 142 8.59 3.89 -8.15
C HIS A 142 8.57 2.70 -7.21
N ILE A 143 7.40 2.31 -6.71
CA ILE A 143 7.24 1.17 -5.82
C ILE A 143 6.19 0.26 -6.43
N ALA A 144 6.55 -0.99 -6.71
CA ALA A 144 5.65 -1.96 -7.33
C ALA A 144 5.59 -3.25 -6.51
N LEU A 145 4.38 -3.72 -6.25
CA LEU A 145 4.11 -4.96 -5.55
C LEU A 145 3.61 -6.02 -6.53
N TYR A 146 4.35 -7.12 -6.66
CA TYR A 146 4.01 -8.21 -7.56
C TYR A 146 3.72 -9.51 -6.82
N ALA A 147 2.70 -10.22 -7.29
CA ALA A 147 2.39 -11.56 -6.84
C ALA A 147 3.36 -12.60 -7.47
N PRO A 148 3.55 -13.77 -6.83
CA PRO A 148 4.40 -14.85 -7.35
C PRO A 148 3.96 -15.40 -8.71
N ASP A 149 2.69 -15.18 -9.10
CA ASP A 149 2.18 -15.57 -10.42
C ASP A 149 2.51 -14.56 -11.53
N GLY A 150 3.34 -13.55 -11.23
CA GLY A 150 3.84 -12.55 -12.16
C GLY A 150 2.88 -11.38 -12.40
N ALA A 151 1.81 -11.24 -11.61
CA ALA A 151 0.88 -10.11 -11.74
C ALA A 151 1.35 -8.89 -10.96
N LEU A 152 1.19 -7.69 -11.52
CA LEU A 152 1.29 -6.45 -10.77
C LEU A 152 0.01 -6.27 -9.93
N VAL A 153 0.15 -6.14 -8.62
CA VAL A 153 -0.96 -6.05 -7.66
C VAL A 153 -1.23 -4.63 -7.23
N ASP A 154 -0.18 -3.87 -6.95
CA ASP A 154 -0.27 -2.46 -6.62
C ASP A 154 0.99 -1.71 -7.04
N VAL A 155 0.86 -0.40 -7.30
CA VAL A 155 1.96 0.45 -7.73
C VAL A 155 1.77 1.87 -7.21
N VAL A 156 2.86 2.49 -6.77
CA VAL A 156 2.91 3.89 -6.36
C VAL A 156 4.08 4.55 -7.08
N ASP A 157 3.79 5.66 -7.76
CA ASP A 157 4.77 6.57 -8.30
C ASP A 157 4.58 7.92 -7.63
N TYR A 158 5.67 8.50 -7.10
CA TYR A 158 5.60 9.86 -6.56
C TYR A 158 6.74 10.73 -7.09
N GLU A 159 6.44 12.02 -7.24
CA GLU A 159 7.45 13.06 -7.38
C GLU A 159 7.14 14.20 -6.42
N LEU A 160 8.08 14.48 -5.51
CA LEU A 160 7.91 15.42 -4.41
C LEU A 160 8.87 16.62 -4.53
N PRO A 161 8.47 17.77 -3.96
CA PRO A 161 9.40 18.88 -3.76
C PRO A 161 10.56 18.45 -2.84
N PRO A 162 11.74 19.09 -2.96
CA PRO A 162 12.82 18.87 -2.01
C PRO A 162 12.39 19.19 -0.57
N THR A 163 12.65 18.27 0.35
CA THR A 163 12.25 18.38 1.76
C THR A 163 13.38 17.90 2.68
N ASP A 164 13.81 18.75 3.61
CA ASP A 164 14.90 18.44 4.55
C ASP A 164 14.41 17.77 5.84
N THR A 165 13.10 17.80 6.11
CA THR A 165 12.48 17.16 7.28
C THR A 165 12.24 15.67 7.07
N VAL A 166 12.12 14.91 8.16
CA VAL A 166 11.63 13.52 8.12
C VAL A 166 10.12 13.56 7.93
N PHE A 167 9.60 12.74 7.03
CA PHE A 167 8.18 12.64 6.72
C PHE A 167 7.81 11.22 6.30
N SER A 168 6.52 10.92 6.41
CA SER A 168 5.85 9.82 5.73
C SER A 168 4.97 10.34 4.59
N LEU A 169 4.72 9.50 3.60
CA LEU A 169 3.62 9.65 2.64
C LEU A 169 2.50 8.72 3.06
N ASP A 170 1.34 9.30 3.34
CA ASP A 170 0.16 8.59 3.84
C ASP A 170 -0.89 8.56 2.72
N LEU A 171 -1.40 7.38 2.38
CA LEU A 171 -2.60 7.29 1.54
C LEU A 171 -3.80 7.88 2.34
N LEU A 172 -4.52 8.84 1.76
CA LEU A 172 -5.58 9.58 2.46
C LEU A 172 -6.71 8.66 2.95
N LEU A 173 -7.17 7.76 2.08
CA LEU A 173 -8.21 6.78 2.40
C LEU A 173 -7.85 5.44 1.74
N PRO A 174 -8.02 4.29 2.43
CA PRO A 174 -7.70 2.97 1.88
C PRO A 174 -8.45 2.58 0.59
N THR A 175 -9.46 3.34 0.18
CA THR A 175 -10.26 3.05 -1.01
C THR A 175 -9.82 3.84 -2.25
N LEU A 176 -8.85 4.74 -2.10
CA LEU A 176 -8.37 5.59 -3.18
C LEU A 176 -7.37 4.87 -4.08
N ASP A 177 -7.13 5.46 -5.24
CA ASP A 177 -6.19 4.94 -6.24
C ASP A 177 -4.76 5.33 -5.85
N ASN A 178 -3.92 4.32 -5.67
CA ASN A 178 -2.52 4.46 -5.30
C ASN A 178 -1.67 5.13 -6.40
N GLY A 179 -2.12 5.07 -7.66
CA GLY A 179 -1.45 5.70 -8.80
C GLY A 179 -1.73 7.19 -8.96
N ASP A 180 -2.66 7.76 -8.19
CA ASP A 180 -2.97 9.19 -8.24
C ASP A 180 -2.27 9.94 -7.08
N PRO A 181 -1.31 10.83 -7.37
CA PRO A 181 -0.56 11.54 -6.35
C PRO A 181 -1.42 12.47 -5.48
N GLU A 182 -2.61 12.88 -5.93
CA GLU A 182 -3.53 13.68 -5.11
C GLU A 182 -4.15 12.88 -3.96
N ASN A 183 -4.07 11.54 -4.01
CA ASN A 183 -4.55 10.66 -2.95
C ASN A 183 -3.53 10.45 -1.82
N TRP A 184 -2.33 11.03 -1.94
CA TRP A 184 -1.25 10.91 -0.97
C TRP A 184 -1.00 12.24 -0.25
N GLU A 185 -0.80 12.17 1.07
CA GLU A 185 -0.45 13.32 1.90
C GLU A 185 0.96 13.16 2.45
N MET A 186 1.78 14.20 2.32
CA MET A 186 3.06 14.26 3.02
C MET A 186 2.84 14.73 4.46
N ARG A 187 3.27 13.92 5.44
CA ARG A 187 3.13 14.21 6.86
C ARG A 187 4.49 14.24 7.54
N GLU A 188 4.83 15.36 8.19
CA GLU A 188 6.07 15.46 8.95
C GLU A 188 6.08 14.49 10.14
N GLY A 189 7.22 13.85 10.37
CA GLY A 189 7.44 12.90 11.44
C GLY A 189 7.90 11.54 10.93
N GLU A 190 7.98 10.60 11.86
CA GLU A 190 8.51 9.25 11.64
C GLU A 190 7.49 8.31 10.95
N GLY A 191 6.22 8.70 10.88
CA GLY A 191 5.11 7.91 10.34
C GLY A 191 4.29 7.17 11.40
N SER A 192 3.31 6.37 10.96
CA SER A 192 2.33 5.69 11.79
C SER A 192 2.24 4.16 11.57
N PRO A 193 3.37 3.43 11.58
CA PRO A 193 3.36 2.02 11.26
C PRO A 193 2.42 1.21 12.16
N ASN A 194 1.79 0.23 11.52
CA ASN A 194 0.76 -0.66 11.99
C ASN A 194 -0.51 0.04 12.53
N LYS A 195 -0.76 1.28 12.12
CA LYS A 195 -1.93 2.07 12.52
C LYS A 195 -2.61 2.67 11.30
N ALA A 196 -3.86 3.06 11.47
CA ALA A 196 -4.58 3.73 10.40
C ALA A 196 -4.07 5.16 10.20
N ASN A 197 -3.90 5.57 8.94
CA ASN A 197 -3.44 6.91 8.57
C ASN A 197 -4.35 7.98 9.19
N ALA A 198 -3.74 9.09 9.60
CA ALA A 198 -4.41 10.12 10.39
C ALA A 198 -5.63 10.72 9.68
N TYR A 199 -5.55 10.96 8.36
CA TYR A 199 -6.70 11.46 7.60
C TYR A 199 -7.90 10.49 7.64
N PHE A 200 -7.65 9.19 7.51
CA PHE A 200 -8.70 8.17 7.61
C PHE A 200 -9.35 8.16 9.00
N VAL A 201 -8.54 8.28 10.07
CA VAL A 201 -9.06 8.37 11.44
C VAL A 201 -9.91 9.63 11.64
N GLU A 202 -9.41 10.78 11.21
CA GLU A 202 -10.11 12.06 11.35
C GLU A 202 -11.43 12.09 10.57
N SER A 203 -11.42 11.66 9.31
CA SER A 203 -12.60 11.63 8.45
C SER A 203 -13.67 10.67 9.00
N SER A 204 -13.26 9.51 9.53
CA SER A 204 -14.16 8.54 10.17
C SER A 204 -14.83 9.12 11.42
N LEU A 205 -14.06 9.79 12.29
CA LEU A 205 -14.60 10.44 13.50
C LEU A 205 -15.54 11.60 13.16
N ARG A 206 -15.24 12.39 12.12
CA ARG A 206 -16.12 13.47 11.65
C ARG A 206 -17.45 12.90 11.14
N ALA A 207 -17.40 11.87 10.30
CA ALA A 207 -18.59 11.20 9.78
C ALA A 207 -19.47 10.62 10.91
N GLU A 208 -18.87 9.98 11.91
CA GLU A 208 -19.59 9.46 13.07
C GLU A 208 -20.25 10.58 13.89
N ARG A 209 -19.52 11.67 14.16
CA ARG A 209 -20.05 12.83 14.88
C ARG A 209 -21.23 13.45 14.15
N GLU A 210 -21.14 13.65 12.84
CA GLU A 210 -22.24 14.18 12.04
C GLU A 210 -23.48 13.30 12.10
N ARG A 211 -23.29 11.97 12.04
CA ARG A 211 -24.38 11.01 12.16
C ARG A 211 -25.09 11.15 13.50
N TRP A 212 -24.34 11.22 14.61
CA TRP A 212 -24.91 11.40 15.95
C TRP A 212 -25.60 12.74 16.13
N LEU A 213 -25.07 13.82 15.56
CA LEU A 213 -25.73 15.14 15.57
C LEU A 213 -27.08 15.10 14.83
N ARG A 214 -27.17 14.41 13.69
CA ARG A 214 -28.43 14.23 12.95
C ARG A 214 -29.45 13.41 13.75
N ILE A 215 -29.02 12.30 14.36
CA ILE A 215 -29.88 11.44 15.19
C ILE A 215 -30.39 12.21 16.41
N GLY A 216 -29.50 12.89 17.14
CA GLY A 216 -29.85 13.69 18.32
C GLY A 216 -30.79 14.84 17.97
N GLY A 217 -30.54 15.54 16.87
CA GLY A 217 -31.43 16.60 16.37
C GLY A 217 -32.84 16.09 16.05
N ALA A 218 -32.95 14.97 15.33
CA ALA A 218 -34.23 14.34 15.02
C ALA A 218 -34.98 13.87 16.28
N ALA A 219 -34.27 13.24 17.23
CA ALA A 219 -34.85 12.83 18.50
C ALA A 219 -35.33 14.03 19.34
N GLY A 220 -34.56 15.12 19.37
CA GLY A 220 -34.95 16.36 20.03
C GLY A 220 -36.22 16.98 19.46
N ILE A 221 -36.33 17.04 18.12
CA ILE A 221 -37.54 17.52 17.44
C ILE A 221 -38.75 16.62 17.77
N LEU A 222 -38.56 15.30 17.79
CA LEU A 222 -39.61 14.35 18.13
C LEU A 222 -40.11 14.55 19.56
N VAL A 223 -39.18 14.67 20.53
CA VAL A 223 -39.51 14.90 21.94
C VAL A 223 -40.25 16.23 22.11
N LEU A 224 -39.78 17.31 21.49
CA LEU A 224 -40.46 18.62 21.51
C LEU A 224 -41.87 18.53 20.92
N SER A 225 -42.04 17.80 19.82
CA SER A 225 -43.34 17.62 19.17
C SER A 225 -44.31 16.85 20.08
N ILE A 226 -43.85 15.81 20.76
CA ILE A 226 -44.64 15.05 21.74
C ILE A 226 -45.04 15.94 22.91
N ILE A 227 -44.11 16.72 23.46
CA ILE A 227 -44.40 17.66 24.55
C ILE A 227 -45.46 18.68 24.12
N LEU A 228 -45.33 19.26 22.92
CA LEU A 228 -46.31 20.21 22.40
C LEU A 228 -47.70 19.56 22.20
N LEU A 229 -47.76 18.30 21.75
CA LEU A 229 -49.02 17.56 21.65
C LEU A 229 -49.67 17.33 23.02
N ILE A 230 -48.88 16.94 24.03
CA ILE A 230 -49.37 16.76 25.41
C ILE A 230 -49.90 18.08 25.98
N LEU A 231 -49.13 19.16 25.85
CA LEU A 231 -49.54 20.49 26.33
C LEU A 231 -50.82 20.99 25.62
N ARG A 232 -50.96 20.70 24.33
CA ARG A 232 -52.18 21.05 23.57
C ARG A 232 -53.39 20.23 24.01
N ALA A 233 -53.21 18.96 24.35
CA ALA A 233 -54.28 18.11 24.87
C ALA A 233 -54.76 18.58 26.25
N GLN A 234 -53.84 19.00 27.13
CA GLN A 234 -54.16 19.50 28.47
C GLN A 234 -54.92 20.83 28.49
N ARG A 235 -54.75 21.69 27.48
CA ARG A 235 -55.47 22.99 27.37
C ARG A 235 -56.93 22.88 26.91
N LYS A 236 -57.40 21.70 26.49
CA LYS A 236 -58.76 21.48 25.96
C LYS A 236 -59.73 20.87 26.99
N ILE A 237 -59.30 20.73 28.24
CA ILE A 237 -60.08 20.27 29.41
C ILE A 237 -60.30 21.48 30.31
#